data_AF-A0A382QB35-F1
#
_entry.id   AF-A0A382QB35-F1
#
_cell.length_a   1.000
_cell.length_b   1.000
_cell.length_c   1.000
_cell.angle_alpha   90.00
_cell.angle_beta   90.00
_cell.angle_gamma   90.00
#
_symmetry.space_group_name_H-M   'P 1'
#
loop_
_entity.id
_entity.type
_entity.pdbx_description
1 polymer ?
#
loop_
_entity_poly.entity_id
_entity_poly.type
_entity_poly.pdbx_seq_one_letter_code
_entity_poly.pdbx_strand_id
1 'polypeptide(L)'
;MLALAIKHFLADYVFNSIPSNKHIYGSSGSIRHLSIHMFWCFAVLIWVLPLDYVIMATAFDGFIHYHEDYIKSKFIYKHKELSIHSKRIVTWFDQLVHILTYILIAWAVT
;
A
#
# COMPACT_ATOMS: atom_id res chain seq x y z
N MET A 1 -7.08 -7.17 -10.74
CA MET A 1 -6.32 -5.96 -11.14
C MET A 1 -7.12 -4.67 -10.99
N LEU A 2 -8.21 -4.44 -11.74
CA LEU A 2 -8.93 -3.16 -11.70
C LEU A 2 -9.45 -2.78 -10.31
N ALA A 3 -10.11 -3.72 -9.62
CA ALA A 3 -10.61 -3.49 -8.26
C ALA A 3 -9.49 -3.17 -7.26
N LEU A 4 -8.32 -3.83 -7.39
CA LEU A 4 -7.14 -3.59 -6.54
C LEU A 4 -6.50 -2.21 -6.80
N ALA A 5 -6.51 -1.74 -8.05
CA ALA A 5 -6.04 -0.40 -8.38
C ALA A 5 -7.01 0.69 -7.87
N ILE A 6 -8.32 0.49 -8.08
CA ILE A 6 -9.35 1.43 -7.59
C ILE A 6 -9.33 1.51 -6.06
N LYS A 7 -9.25 0.37 -5.35
CA LYS A 7 -9.18 0.39 -3.88
C LYS A 7 -7.96 1.13 -3.38
N HIS A 8 -6.83 1.02 -4.08
CA HIS A 8 -5.60 1.69 -3.68
C HIS A 8 -5.73 3.20 -3.77
N PHE A 9 -6.22 3.70 -4.89
CA PHE A 9 -6.52 5.11 -5.07
C PHE A 9 -7.48 5.64 -4.00
N LEU A 10 -8.59 4.91 -3.76
CA LEU A 10 -9.56 5.32 -2.76
C LEU A 10 -8.97 5.31 -1.34
N ALA A 11 -8.19 4.28 -1.00
CA ALA A 11 -7.54 4.17 0.31
C ALA A 11 -6.49 5.26 0.53
N ASP A 12 -5.65 5.56 -0.47
CA ASP A 12 -4.59 6.58 -0.37
C ASP A 12 -5.15 8.00 -0.29
N TYR A 13 -6.14 8.34 -1.13
CA TYR A 13 -6.52 9.73 -1.40
C TYR A 13 -7.91 10.12 -0.90
N VAL A 14 -8.83 9.18 -0.73
CA VAL A 14 -10.23 9.48 -0.34
C VAL A 14 -10.51 9.14 1.12
N PHE A 15 -10.12 7.93 1.54
CA PHE A 15 -10.49 7.41 2.87
C PHE A 15 -9.45 7.67 3.94
N ASN A 16 -8.20 7.90 3.57
CA ASN A 16 -7.14 8.16 4.52
C ASN A 16 -6.81 9.65 4.61
N SER A 17 -6.96 10.23 5.80
CA SER A 17 -6.43 11.57 6.08
C SER A 17 -4.90 11.54 6.06
N ILE A 18 -4.24 12.61 5.60
CA ILE A 18 -2.78 12.75 5.44
C ILE A 18 -2.02 12.00 6.55
N PRO A 19 -1.44 10.83 6.24
CA PRO A 19 -0.83 9.99 7.27
C PRO A 19 0.47 10.61 7.75
N SER A 20 0.46 11.14 8.98
CA SER A 20 1.65 11.64 9.66
C SER A 20 2.56 10.49 10.08
N ASN A 21 3.88 10.71 10.07
CA ASN A 21 4.87 9.82 10.70
C ASN A 21 5.07 8.43 10.07
N LYS A 22 4.71 8.21 8.79
CA LYS A 22 5.02 6.97 8.06
C LYS A 22 6.50 6.55 8.06
N HIS A 23 7.42 7.47 8.33
CA HIS A 23 8.86 7.21 8.46
C HIS A 23 9.25 6.56 9.80
N ILE A 24 8.32 6.43 10.75
CA ILE A 24 8.50 5.75 12.04
C ILE A 24 7.80 4.38 11.94
N TYR A 25 8.58 3.31 12.08
CA TYR A 25 8.06 1.96 12.07
C TYR A 25 7.11 1.77 13.27
N GLY A 26 5.91 1.26 13.01
CA GLY A 26 4.88 1.03 14.03
C GLY A 26 4.16 2.29 14.49
N SER A 27 4.31 3.42 13.79
CA SER A 27 3.57 4.63 14.15
C SER A 27 2.06 4.42 14.01
N SER A 28 1.28 5.13 14.83
CA SER A 28 -0.18 5.11 14.75
C SER A 28 -0.69 5.52 13.36
N GLY A 29 -0.01 6.48 12.71
CA GLY A 29 -0.32 6.91 11.35
C GLY A 29 -0.07 5.82 10.31
N SER A 30 1.07 5.11 10.40
CA SER A 30 1.37 3.98 9.49
C SER A 30 0.44 2.79 9.71
N ILE A 31 0.11 2.47 10.97
CA ILE A 31 -0.80 1.36 11.29
C ILE A 31 -2.20 1.68 10.80
N ARG A 32 -2.71 2.90 11.05
CA ARG A 32 -4.03 3.31 10.57
C ARG A 32 -4.11 3.26 9.04
N HIS A 33 -3.09 3.74 8.36
CA HIS A 33 -3.01 3.67 6.91
C HIS A 33 -3.07 2.22 6.43
N LEU A 34 -2.20 1.35 6.97
CA LEU A 34 -2.21 -0.08 6.69
C LEU A 34 -3.60 -0.71 6.92
N SER A 35 -4.27 -0.40 8.03
CA SER A 35 -5.59 -0.95 8.34
C SER A 35 -6.65 -0.58 7.29
N ILE A 36 -6.59 0.65 6.75
CA ILE A 36 -7.50 1.08 5.67
C ILE A 36 -7.22 0.27 4.39
N HIS A 37 -5.95 0.08 4.02
CA HIS A 37 -5.59 -0.72 2.84
C HIS A 37 -6.00 -2.19 2.98
N MET A 38 -5.74 -2.80 4.13
CA MET A 38 -6.15 -4.18 4.41
C MET A 38 -7.68 -4.33 4.40
N PHE A 39 -8.41 -3.40 5.02
CA PHE A 39 -9.87 -3.42 5.03
C PHE A 39 -10.45 -3.36 3.60
N TRP A 40 -9.98 -2.42 2.78
CA TRP A 40 -10.49 -2.28 1.42
C TRP A 40 -10.03 -3.42 0.50
N CYS A 41 -8.84 -3.97 0.70
CA CYS A 41 -8.38 -5.16 -0.01
C CYS A 41 -9.29 -6.36 0.29
N PHE A 42 -9.58 -6.62 1.56
CA PHE A 42 -10.53 -7.65 1.97
C PHE A 42 -11.92 -7.41 1.37
N ALA A 43 -12.42 -6.18 1.47
CA ALA A 43 -13.76 -5.81 1.01
C ALA A 43 -13.95 -5.98 -0.51
N VAL A 44 -12.90 -5.79 -1.32
CA VAL A 44 -13.00 -6.03 -2.77
C VAL A 44 -12.80 -7.50 -3.16
N LEU A 45 -11.96 -8.25 -2.42
CA LEU A 45 -11.62 -9.63 -2.78
C LEU A 45 -12.66 -10.67 -2.30
N ILE A 46 -13.39 -10.39 -1.22
CA ILE A 46 -14.36 -11.34 -0.63
C ILE A 46 -15.50 -11.75 -1.60
N TRP A 47 -15.77 -10.94 -2.61
CA TRP A 47 -16.81 -11.19 -3.61
C TRP A 47 -16.36 -12.06 -4.78
N VAL A 48 -15.06 -12.32 -4.90
CA VAL A 48 -14.46 -12.96 -6.07
C VAL A 48 -13.65 -14.20 -5.73
N LEU A 49 -13.20 -14.34 -4.48
CA LEU A 49 -12.30 -15.40 -4.05
C LEU A 49 -12.83 -16.13 -2.81
N PRO A 50 -12.45 -17.41 -2.62
CA PRO A 50 -12.71 -18.12 -1.37
C PRO A 50 -11.98 -17.45 -0.18
N LEU A 51 -12.55 -17.59 1.02
CA LEU A 51 -12.13 -16.82 2.21
C LEU A 51 -10.66 -17.01 2.60
N ASP A 52 -10.11 -18.21 2.46
CA ASP A 52 -8.70 -18.53 2.70
C ASP A 52 -7.78 -17.73 1.77
N TYR A 53 -8.07 -17.68 0.47
CA TYR A 53 -7.33 -16.86 -0.49
C TYR A 53 -7.45 -15.37 -0.19
N VAL A 54 -8.63 -14.89 0.23
CA VAL A 54 -8.85 -13.49 0.62
C VAL A 54 -7.98 -13.10 1.80
N ILE A 55 -7.92 -13.95 2.84
CA ILE A 55 -7.10 -13.73 4.03
C ILE A 55 -5.62 -13.68 3.63
N MET A 56 -5.15 -14.64 2.83
CA MET A 56 -3.75 -14.69 2.37
C MET A 56 -3.39 -13.47 1.52
N ALA A 57 -4.23 -13.11 0.55
CA ALA A 57 -4.00 -11.95 -0.31
C ALA A 57 -4.00 -10.63 0.46
N THR A 58 -4.92 -10.46 1.42
CA THR A 58 -5.00 -9.27 2.26
C THR A 58 -3.79 -9.15 3.18
N ALA A 59 -3.36 -10.26 3.78
CA ALA A 59 -2.16 -10.28 4.63
C ALA A 59 -0.89 -9.97 3.83
N PHE A 60 -0.78 -10.52 2.61
CA PHE A 60 0.32 -10.25 1.71
C PHE A 60 0.36 -8.79 1.24
N ASP A 61 -0.77 -8.27 0.77
CA ASP A 61 -0.93 -6.86 0.39
C ASP A 61 -0.55 -5.93 1.55
N GLY A 62 -1.09 -6.16 2.74
CA GLY A 62 -0.78 -5.38 3.93
C GLY A 62 0.70 -5.43 4.31
N PHE A 63 1.32 -6.61 4.22
CA PHE A 63 2.74 -6.77 4.53
C PHE A 63 3.63 -5.97 3.57
N ILE A 64 3.41 -6.09 2.26
CA ILE A 64 4.21 -5.36 1.27
C ILE A 64 3.94 -3.85 1.39
N HIS A 65 2.67 -3.45 1.42
CA HIS A 65 2.22 -2.06 1.51
C HIS A 65 2.86 -1.33 2.69
N TYR A 66 2.86 -1.96 3.86
CA TYR A 66 3.44 -1.35 5.05
C TYR A 66 4.95 -1.14 4.94
N HIS A 67 5.68 -2.13 4.41
CA HIS A 67 7.14 -2.06 4.30
C HIS A 67 7.59 -1.09 3.21
N GLU A 68 6.92 -1.09 2.05
CA GLU A 68 7.27 -0.15 0.97
C GLU A 68 7.03 1.30 1.39
N ASP A 69 5.90 1.59 2.04
CA ASP A 69 5.57 2.92 2.55
C ASP A 69 6.59 3.40 3.58
N TYR A 70 6.98 2.50 4.50
CA TYR A 70 7.99 2.79 5.51
C TYR A 70 9.33 3.10 4.85
N ILE A 71 9.79 2.26 3.92
CA ILE A 71 11.08 2.44 3.24
C ILE A 71 11.11 3.76 2.47
N LYS A 72 10.07 4.03 1.66
CA LYS A 72 9.90 5.30 0.93
C LYS A 72 9.97 6.49 1.88
N SER A 73 9.14 6.47 2.92
CA SER A 73 8.99 7.60 3.84
C SER A 73 10.26 7.82 4.66
N LYS A 74 10.92 6.74 5.10
CA LYS A 74 12.20 6.79 5.82
C LYS A 74 13.32 7.34 4.94
N PHE A 75 13.37 6.92 3.68
CA PHE A 75 14.35 7.42 2.72
C PHE A 75 14.19 8.92 2.49
N ILE A 76 12.97 9.38 2.18
CA ILE A 76 12.67 10.81 2.00
C ILE A 76 12.95 11.61 3.28
N TYR A 77 12.66 11.04 4.45
CA TYR A 77 12.93 11.67 5.75
C TYR A 77 14.43 11.83 6.04
N LYS A 78 15.25 10.83 5.68
CA LYS A 78 16.71 10.86 5.86
C LYS A 78 17.39 11.82 4.87
N HIS A 79 16.81 11.98 3.68
CA HIS A 79 17.36 12.78 2.58
C HIS A 79 16.48 13.99 2.26
N LYS A 80 16.39 14.93 3.20
CA LYS A 80 15.48 16.09 3.11
C LYS A 80 15.87 17.03 1.97
N GLU A 81 17.16 17.08 1.66
CA GLU A 81 17.83 17.84 0.60
C GLU A 81 17.54 17.34 -0.82
N LEU A 82 16.89 16.19 -0.99
CA LEU A 82 16.52 15.69 -2.31
C LEU A 82 15.67 16.71 -3.07
N SER A 83 16.01 16.88 -4.35
CA SER A 83 15.20 17.64 -5.28
C SER A 83 13.77 17.11 -5.35
N ILE A 84 12.83 17.96 -5.74
CA ILE A 84 11.45 17.54 -5.98
C ILE A 84 11.35 16.40 -7.01
N HIS A 85 12.24 16.42 -8.00
CA HIS A 85 12.32 15.38 -9.02
C HIS A 85 12.71 14.03 -8.43
N SER A 86 13.74 13.99 -7.58
CA SER A 86 14.20 12.77 -6.91
C SER A 86 13.15 12.22 -5.94
N LYS A 87 12.49 13.08 -5.16
CA LYS A 87 11.37 12.66 -4.29
C LYS A 87 10.24 12.06 -5.10
N ARG A 88 9.93 12.63 -6.27
CA ARG A 88 8.92 12.12 -7.19
C ARG A 88 9.30 10.75 -7.76
N ILE A 89 10.56 10.53 -8.14
CA ILE A 89 11.04 9.20 -8.59
C ILE A 89 10.80 8.15 -7.50
N VAL A 90 11.16 8.46 -6.25
CA VAL A 90 10.97 7.56 -5.11
C VAL A 90 9.49 7.24 -4.88
N THR A 91 8.60 8.23 -5.01
CA THR A 91 7.15 7.99 -4.96
C THR A 91 6.64 7.16 -6.15
N TRP A 92 7.15 7.37 -7.36
CA TRP A 92 6.75 6.54 -8.51
C TRP A 92 7.23 5.10 -8.40
N PHE A 93 8.41 4.88 -7.81
CA PHE A 93 8.92 3.53 -7.54
C PHE A 93 8.02 2.80 -6.55
N ASP A 94 7.54 3.49 -5.52
CA ASP A 94 6.53 2.97 -4.61
C ASP A 94 5.23 2.59 -5.34
N GLN A 95 4.71 3.43 -6.24
CA GLN A 95 3.54 3.07 -7.04
C GLN A 95 3.78 1.83 -7.94
N LEU A 96 5.00 1.67 -8.47
CA LEU A 96 5.37 0.49 -9.24
C LEU A 96 5.31 -0.78 -8.38
N VAL A 97 5.81 -0.75 -7.15
CA VAL A 97 5.80 -1.92 -6.24
C VAL A 97 4.37 -2.31 -5.87
N HIS A 98 3.46 -1.35 -5.64
CA HIS A 98 2.03 -1.64 -5.44
C HIS A 98 1.41 -2.34 -6.67
N ILE A 99 1.68 -1.85 -7.88
CA ILE A 99 1.18 -2.46 -9.13
C ILE A 99 1.71 -3.89 -9.27
N LEU A 100 3.00 -4.12 -9.03
CA LEU A 100 3.61 -5.44 -9.07
C LEU A 100 2.99 -6.39 -8.03
N THR A 101 2.71 -5.89 -6.83
CA THR A 101 2.00 -6.64 -5.78
C THR A 101 0.61 -7.06 -6.24
N TYR A 102 -0.13 -6.18 -6.91
CA TYR A 102 -1.45 -6.52 -7.46
C TYR A 102 -1.38 -7.53 -8.60
N ILE A 103 -0.37 -7.45 -9.47
CA ILE A 103 -0.14 -8.43 -10.52
C ILE A 103 0.11 -9.80 -9.90
N LEU A 104 0.96 -9.88 -8.87
CA LEU A 104 1.24 -11.14 -8.16
C LEU A 104 0.01 -11.70 -7.47
N ILE A 105 -0.78 -10.88 -6.77
CA ILE A 105 -2.04 -11.31 -6.16
C ILE A 105 -2.99 -11.84 -7.22
N ALA A 106 -3.19 -11.12 -8.33
CA ALA A 106 -4.08 -11.54 -9.40
C ALA A 106 -3.60 -12.85 -10.04
N TRP A 107 -2.30 -13.00 -10.31
CA TRP A 107 -1.73 -14.22 -10.86
C TRP A 107 -1.89 -15.41 -9.92
N ALA A 108 -1.69 -15.23 -8.61
CA ALA A 108 -1.75 -16.32 -7.63
C ALA A 108 -3.18 -16.85 -7.36
N VAL A 109 -4.21 -16.10 -7.76
CA VAL A 109 -5.62 -16.43 -7.52
C VAL A 109 -6.39 -16.81 -8.80
N THR A 110 -5.70 -16.85 -9.94
CA THR A 110 -6.24 -17.31 -11.23
C THR A 110 -5.71 -18.69 -11.55
#